data_AF-A0A6V8QIF5-F1
#
_entry.id   AF-A0A6V8QIF5-F1
#
_cell.length_a   1.000
_cell.length_b   1.000
_cell.length_c   1.000
_cell.angle_alpha   90.00
_cell.angle_beta   90.00
_cell.angle_gamma   90.00
#
_symmetry.space_group_name_H-M   'P 1'
#
loop_
_entity.id
_entity.type
_entity.pdbx_description
1 polymer ?
#
loop_
_entity_poly.entity_id
_entity_poly.type
_entity_poly.pdbx_seq_one_letter_code
_entity_poly.pdbx_strand_id
1 'polypeptide(L)'
;MTFSNYQHIVLKGLPYDRGYTHGEQAKQKILDSLAHYHKPGKLLPWDISQRIIKEVYLPGIEKYFPEALPELRGIANGAGVDLDQILFLNARSAANTSQAANGHVAQNGFRNIASSDEPTDIQELQECTTAGFLAESMDNGDVMLAQNWDMSANVFLKDTAVYLEIHPDPSEDLPVMFVTTEAGQLGRSGFNSAGLGRTTTTIADVSCEKAISAQY
;
A
#
# COMPACT_ATOMS: atom_id res chain seq x y z
N MET A 1 -0.74 -17.19 -24.28
CA MET A 1 -0.57 -16.32 -23.11
C MET A 1 -0.37 -17.25 -21.92
N THR A 2 0.86 -17.34 -21.40
CA THR A 2 1.09 -17.97 -20.10
C THR A 2 0.49 -17.03 -19.06
N PHE A 3 -0.51 -17.51 -18.30
CA PHE A 3 -0.98 -16.79 -17.12
C PHE A 3 0.23 -16.56 -16.21
N SER A 4 0.71 -15.32 -16.14
CA SER A 4 1.77 -14.96 -15.20
C SER A 4 1.08 -14.83 -13.85
N ASN A 5 1.26 -15.82 -12.98
CA ASN A 5 0.92 -15.65 -11.57
C ASN A 5 1.81 -14.53 -11.02
N TYR A 6 1.26 -13.63 -10.21
CA TYR A 6 2.06 -12.63 -9.49
C TYR A 6 3.18 -13.31 -8.70
N GLN A 7 4.29 -12.60 -8.51
CA GLN A 7 5.46 -13.15 -7.81
C GLN A 7 5.05 -13.64 -6.41
N HIS A 8 5.33 -14.90 -6.13
CA HIS A 8 5.17 -15.50 -4.81
C HIS A 8 6.52 -15.46 -4.07
N ILE A 9 6.54 -14.83 -2.90
CA ILE A 9 7.72 -14.64 -2.06
C ILE A 9 7.48 -15.32 -0.72
N VAL A 10 8.36 -16.26 -0.36
CA VAL A 10 8.32 -16.94 0.92
C VAL A 10 9.25 -16.22 1.90
N LEU A 11 8.70 -15.69 2.99
CA LEU A 11 9.40 -14.93 4.02
C LEU A 11 9.47 -15.77 5.29
N LYS A 12 10.66 -15.92 5.89
CA LYS A 12 10.86 -16.76 7.08
C LYS A 12 11.79 -16.11 8.10
N GLY A 13 11.58 -16.44 9.38
CA GLY A 13 12.47 -16.04 10.46
C GLY A 13 12.08 -14.72 11.11
N LEU A 14 13.04 -14.06 11.75
CA LEU A 14 12.83 -12.83 12.52
C LEU A 14 12.39 -11.67 11.60
N PRO A 15 11.76 -10.60 12.16
CA PRO A 15 11.20 -9.53 11.35
C PRO A 15 12.20 -8.91 10.36
N TYR A 16 13.44 -8.66 10.78
CA TYR A 16 14.47 -8.13 9.88
C TYR A 16 14.78 -9.07 8.71
N ASP A 17 14.92 -10.37 8.95
CA ASP A 17 15.31 -11.35 7.94
C ASP A 17 14.19 -11.54 6.90
N ARG A 18 12.93 -11.57 7.36
CA ARG A 18 11.75 -11.51 6.49
C ARG A 18 11.78 -10.26 5.63
N GLY A 19 12.00 -9.12 6.26
CA GLY A 19 12.08 -7.85 5.56
C GLY A 19 13.18 -7.85 4.50
N TYR A 20 14.39 -8.27 4.85
CA TYR A 20 15.53 -8.33 3.94
C TYR A 20 15.24 -9.20 2.74
N THR A 21 14.69 -10.40 2.98
CA THR A 21 14.28 -11.34 1.93
C THR A 21 13.23 -10.73 0.99
N HIS A 22 12.23 -10.03 1.54
CA HIS A 22 11.22 -9.33 0.73
C HIS A 22 11.87 -8.24 -0.12
N GLY A 23 12.69 -7.37 0.49
CA GLY A 23 13.38 -6.29 -0.20
C GLY A 23 14.28 -6.80 -1.33
N GLU A 24 15.05 -7.85 -1.08
CA GLU A 24 15.97 -8.46 -2.05
C GLU A 24 15.22 -9.06 -3.24
N GLN A 25 14.20 -9.88 -2.98
CA GLN A 25 13.45 -10.57 -4.04
C GLN A 25 12.54 -9.65 -4.84
N ALA A 26 12.05 -8.56 -4.24
CA ALA A 26 11.12 -7.62 -4.87
C ALA A 26 11.80 -6.28 -5.26
N LYS A 27 13.13 -6.19 -5.20
CA LYS A 27 13.90 -4.96 -5.39
C LYS A 27 13.45 -4.13 -6.59
N GLN A 28 13.36 -4.76 -7.77
CA GLN A 28 12.99 -4.04 -8.99
C GLN A 28 11.55 -3.51 -8.93
N LYS A 29 10.60 -4.30 -8.39
CA LYS A 29 9.20 -3.89 -8.22
C LYS A 29 9.08 -2.72 -7.23
N ILE A 30 9.86 -2.73 -6.14
CA ILE A 30 9.94 -1.63 -5.17
C ILE A 30 10.44 -0.36 -5.86
N LEU A 31 11.51 -0.45 -6.65
CA LEU A 31 12.06 0.68 -7.40
C LEU A 31 11.05 1.23 -8.42
N ASP A 32 10.30 0.36 -9.10
CA ASP A 32 9.25 0.76 -10.04
C ASP A 32 8.08 1.47 -9.33
N SER A 33 7.64 0.99 -8.16
CA SER A 33 6.64 1.67 -7.33
C SER A 33 7.15 3.03 -6.86
N LEU A 34 8.38 3.13 -6.37
CA LEU A 34 8.98 4.41 -5.96
C LEU A 34 9.07 5.39 -7.13
N ALA A 35 9.53 4.93 -8.30
CA ALA A 35 9.61 5.75 -9.50
C ALA A 35 8.24 6.25 -9.96
N HIS A 36 7.17 5.48 -9.76
CA HIS A 36 5.81 5.91 -10.02
C HIS A 36 5.35 6.98 -9.02
N TYR A 37 5.50 6.72 -7.73
CA TYR A 37 4.98 7.57 -6.66
C TYR A 37 5.78 8.86 -6.44
N HIS A 38 7.03 8.93 -6.93
CA HIS A 38 7.83 10.15 -6.96
C HIS A 38 7.45 11.11 -8.10
N LYS A 39 6.59 10.71 -9.05
CA LYS A 39 6.18 11.60 -10.14
C LYS A 39 5.37 12.78 -9.59
N PRO A 40 5.57 14.01 -10.12
CA PRO A 40 4.75 15.15 -9.77
C PRO A 40 3.24 14.85 -9.93
N GLY A 41 2.42 15.26 -8.96
CA GLY A 41 0.98 15.05 -9.00
C GLY A 41 0.51 13.65 -8.61
N LYS A 42 1.40 12.70 -8.27
CA LYS A 42 1.00 11.39 -7.72
C LYS A 42 0.87 11.38 -6.20
N LEU A 43 1.75 12.10 -5.51
CA LEU A 43 1.72 12.30 -4.06
C LEU A 43 2.18 13.72 -3.72
N LEU A 44 2.20 14.05 -2.42
CA LEU A 44 2.80 15.28 -1.92
C LEU A 44 4.25 15.42 -2.43
N PRO A 45 4.74 16.67 -2.60
CA PRO A 45 6.16 16.91 -2.87
C PRO A 45 7.07 16.10 -1.95
N TRP A 46 8.17 15.60 -2.50
CA TRP A 46 9.02 14.62 -1.83
C TRP A 46 9.57 15.14 -0.49
N ASP A 47 9.97 16.41 -0.43
CA ASP A 47 10.44 17.08 0.76
C ASP A 47 9.37 17.11 1.88
N ILE A 48 8.12 17.39 1.53
CA ILE A 48 6.99 17.36 2.47
C ILE A 48 6.71 15.92 2.91
N SER A 49 6.73 14.96 1.98
CA SER A 49 6.53 13.55 2.29
C SER A 49 7.58 13.03 3.26
N GLN A 50 8.86 13.35 3.04
CA GLN A 50 9.94 12.97 3.94
C GLN A 50 9.77 13.58 5.34
N ARG A 51 9.35 14.84 5.43
CA ARG A 51 9.06 15.48 6.73
C ARG A 51 7.94 14.77 7.46
N ILE A 52 6.82 14.48 6.80
CA ILE A 52 5.70 13.74 7.38
C ILE A 52 6.15 12.35 7.86
N ILE A 53 6.98 11.65 7.09
CA ILE A 53 7.52 10.34 7.50
C ILE A 53 8.35 10.46 8.78
N LYS A 54 9.25 11.43 8.85
CA LYS A 54 10.17 11.61 9.99
C LYS A 54 9.50 12.18 11.24
N GLU A 55 8.59 13.12 11.06
CA GLU A 55 7.99 13.87 12.17
C GLU A 55 6.68 13.23 12.68
N VAL A 56 6.02 12.38 11.87
CA VAL A 56 4.72 11.78 12.21
C VAL A 56 4.76 10.26 12.19
N TYR A 57 5.08 9.64 11.05
CA TYR A 57 4.94 8.18 10.92
C TYR A 57 5.98 7.42 11.73
N LEU A 58 7.26 7.78 11.63
CA LEU A 58 8.32 7.09 12.35
C LEU A 58 8.11 7.17 13.88
N PRO A 59 7.86 8.36 14.49
CA PRO A 59 7.52 8.43 15.92
C PRO A 59 6.24 7.66 16.28
N GLY A 60 5.25 7.64 15.38
CA GLY A 60 4.03 6.87 15.56
C GLY A 60 4.29 5.37 15.61
N ILE A 61 5.09 4.84 14.68
CA ILE A 61 5.47 3.44 14.63
C ILE A 61 6.32 3.08 15.86
N GLU A 62 7.33 3.89 16.20
CA GLU A 62 8.16 3.68 17.39
C GLU A 62 7.34 3.60 18.68
N LYS A 63 6.25 4.36 18.76
CA LYS A 63 5.38 4.39 19.93
C LYS A 63 4.35 3.25 19.96
N TYR A 64 3.73 2.94 18.83
CA TYR A 64 2.53 2.08 18.79
C TYR A 64 2.75 0.71 18.15
N PHE A 65 3.78 0.56 17.32
CA PHE A 65 4.07 -0.69 16.62
C PHE A 65 5.59 -0.87 16.35
N PRO A 66 6.45 -0.74 17.38
CA PRO A 66 7.91 -0.76 17.22
C PRO A 66 8.45 -2.06 16.62
N GLU A 67 7.75 -3.18 16.81
CA GLU A 67 8.08 -4.50 16.27
C GLU A 67 8.05 -4.57 14.73
N ALA A 68 7.39 -3.62 14.06
CA ALA A 68 7.40 -3.53 12.60
C ALA A 68 8.68 -2.91 12.03
N LEU A 69 9.41 -2.11 12.83
CA LEU A 69 10.57 -1.35 12.34
C LEU A 69 11.71 -2.25 11.84
N PRO A 70 12.07 -3.37 12.49
CA PRO A 70 13.10 -4.25 11.97
C PRO A 70 12.70 -4.83 10.60
N GLU A 71 11.44 -5.18 10.38
CA GLU A 71 10.96 -5.70 9.09
C GLU A 71 10.98 -4.62 7.99
N LEU A 72 10.48 -3.42 8.28
CA LEU A 72 10.55 -2.28 7.36
C LEU A 72 12.01 -1.92 7.00
N ARG A 73 12.91 -1.99 7.99
CA ARG A 73 14.35 -1.77 7.78
C ARG A 73 14.99 -2.91 6.98
N GLY A 74 14.57 -4.15 7.21
CA GLY A 74 14.95 -5.29 6.39
C GLY A 74 14.59 -5.04 4.93
N ILE A 75 13.33 -4.68 4.65
CA ILE A 75 12.86 -4.39 3.28
C ILE A 75 13.72 -3.31 2.62
N ALA A 76 13.98 -2.21 3.33
CA ALA A 76 14.81 -1.12 2.83
C ALA A 76 16.22 -1.59 2.46
N ASN A 77 16.87 -2.32 3.37
CA ASN A 77 18.22 -2.82 3.17
C ASN A 77 18.30 -3.86 2.04
N GLY A 78 17.34 -4.79 1.96
CA GLY A 78 17.29 -5.80 0.90
C GLY A 78 17.06 -5.17 -0.48
N ALA A 79 16.21 -4.15 -0.56
CA ALA A 79 15.98 -3.40 -1.80
C ALA A 79 17.12 -2.40 -2.12
N GLY A 80 17.97 -2.06 -1.14
CA GLY A 80 19.03 -1.07 -1.29
C GLY A 80 18.49 0.36 -1.42
N VAL A 81 17.46 0.69 -0.65
CA VAL A 81 16.80 2.01 -0.60
C VAL A 81 16.76 2.53 0.83
N ASP A 82 16.44 3.81 1.00
CA ASP A 82 16.33 4.40 2.34
C ASP A 82 15.06 3.91 3.06
N LEU A 83 15.12 3.76 4.39
CA LEU A 83 13.96 3.38 5.21
C LEU A 83 12.78 4.34 4.98
N ASP A 84 13.04 5.63 4.82
CA ASP A 84 12.01 6.65 4.56
C ASP A 84 11.21 6.34 3.30
N GLN A 85 11.82 5.73 2.28
CA GLN A 85 11.15 5.35 1.03
C GLN A 85 10.21 4.15 1.24
N ILE A 86 10.60 3.18 2.07
CA ILE A 86 9.73 2.05 2.42
C ILE A 86 8.59 2.50 3.34
N LEU A 87 8.87 3.34 4.33
CA LEU A 87 7.85 3.95 5.18
C LEU A 87 6.84 4.75 4.33
N PHE A 88 7.34 5.50 3.35
CA PHE A 88 6.51 6.21 2.39
C PHE A 88 5.57 5.29 1.60
N LEU A 89 6.05 4.17 1.05
CA LEU A 89 5.19 3.20 0.36
C LEU A 89 4.12 2.60 1.28
N ASN A 90 4.42 2.39 2.56
CA ASN A 90 3.46 1.88 3.55
C ASN A 90 2.46 2.95 4.04
N ALA A 91 2.85 4.22 4.02
CA ALA A 91 2.04 5.37 4.43
C ALA A 91 1.19 5.99 3.30
N ARG A 92 1.43 5.61 2.04
CA ARG A 92 0.91 6.33 0.86
C ARG A 92 -0.60 6.54 0.85
N SER A 93 -1.40 5.61 1.37
CA SER A 93 -2.86 5.75 1.39
C SER A 93 -3.32 6.94 2.24
N ALA A 94 -2.59 7.28 3.30
CA ALA A 94 -2.85 8.45 4.12
C ALA A 94 -2.08 9.70 3.66
N ALA A 95 -1.15 9.57 2.69
CA ALA A 95 -0.57 10.70 1.96
C ALA A 95 -1.39 11.09 0.70
N ASN A 96 -2.27 10.20 0.22
CA ASN A 96 -3.20 10.48 -0.89
C ASN A 96 -4.33 11.44 -0.49
N THR A 97 -4.72 11.48 0.79
CA THR A 97 -5.82 12.34 1.28
C THR A 97 -5.53 13.84 1.14
N SER A 98 -4.26 14.24 1.00
CA SER A 98 -3.92 15.64 0.73
C SER A 98 -4.06 16.05 -0.74
N GLN A 99 -4.19 15.12 -1.69
CA GLN A 99 -4.56 15.48 -3.06
C GLN A 99 -6.04 15.83 -3.18
N ALA A 100 -6.88 15.27 -2.29
CA ALA A 100 -8.25 15.74 -2.12
C ALA A 100 -8.26 17.13 -1.44
N ALA A 101 -7.36 17.37 -0.48
CA ALA A 101 -7.20 18.68 0.18
C ALA A 101 -6.57 19.78 -0.70
N ASN A 102 -5.63 19.43 -1.59
CA ASN A 102 -5.10 20.33 -2.61
C ASN A 102 -6.02 20.32 -3.83
N GLY A 103 -7.25 20.79 -3.59
CA GLY A 103 -8.11 21.27 -4.65
C GLY A 103 -7.28 22.16 -5.58
N HIS A 104 -6.96 21.64 -6.76
CA HIS A 104 -6.89 22.50 -7.92
C HIS A 104 -8.27 23.11 -8.05
N VAL A 105 -8.43 24.26 -7.40
CA VAL A 105 -9.31 25.36 -7.77
C VAL A 105 -10.49 24.88 -8.63
N ALA A 106 -11.41 24.16 -8.03
CA ALA A 106 -12.81 24.21 -8.43
C ALA A 106 -13.39 25.52 -7.87
N GLN A 107 -12.75 26.66 -8.14
CA GLN A 107 -13.47 27.92 -8.10
C GLN A 107 -14.30 27.96 -9.37
N ASN A 108 -15.61 27.76 -9.18
CA ASN A 108 -16.69 28.33 -9.97
C ASN A 108 -16.30 28.96 -11.30
N GLY A 109 -16.67 28.29 -12.39
CA GLY A 109 -17.06 28.96 -13.64
C GLY A 109 -15.92 29.28 -14.61
N PHE A 110 -16.06 28.72 -15.80
CA PHE A 110 -15.43 29.15 -17.06
C PHE A 110 -13.90 29.10 -17.13
N ARG A 111 -13.37 27.96 -17.58
CA ARG A 111 -12.16 27.96 -18.41
C ARG A 111 -12.49 27.39 -19.79
N ASN A 112 -12.23 28.24 -20.78
CA ASN A 112 -12.38 28.02 -22.21
C ASN A 112 -11.82 26.67 -22.62
N ILE A 113 -12.64 25.93 -23.36
CA ILE A 113 -12.22 24.80 -24.20
C ILE A 113 -11.29 25.38 -25.27
N ALA A 114 -9.98 25.32 -25.00
CA ALA A 114 -8.96 25.35 -26.03
C ALA A 114 -8.49 23.91 -26.21
N SER A 115 -8.82 23.37 -27.37
CA SER A 115 -8.49 22.03 -27.86
C SER A 115 -7.01 21.69 -27.72
N SER A 116 -6.69 20.67 -26.94
CA SER A 116 -5.52 19.83 -27.12
C SER A 116 -5.95 18.38 -26.95
N ASP A 117 -5.88 17.59 -28.02
CA ASP A 117 -6.23 16.17 -28.10
C ASP A 117 -5.21 15.26 -27.38
N GLU A 118 -4.85 15.58 -26.14
CA GLU A 118 -4.05 14.71 -25.28
C GLU A 118 -4.91 14.29 -24.08
N PRO A 119 -5.06 12.99 -23.79
CA PRO A 119 -5.83 12.54 -22.64
C PRO A 119 -5.07 12.89 -21.35
N THR A 120 -5.29 14.10 -20.84
CA THR A 120 -4.74 14.54 -19.56
C THR A 120 -5.34 13.73 -18.42
N ASP A 121 -4.49 12.92 -17.80
CA ASP A 121 -4.61 12.28 -16.49
C ASP A 121 -6.04 11.89 -16.05
N ILE A 122 -6.43 10.66 -16.39
CA ILE A 122 -7.50 9.97 -15.66
C ILE A 122 -7.09 9.95 -14.19
N GLN A 123 -7.85 10.64 -13.34
CA GLN A 123 -7.68 10.59 -11.90
C GLN A 123 -7.85 9.13 -11.46
N GLU A 124 -6.75 8.49 -11.06
CA GLU A 124 -6.74 7.07 -10.68
C GLU A 124 -7.46 6.90 -9.33
N LEU A 125 -8.79 6.78 -9.39
CA LEU A 125 -9.60 6.38 -8.25
C LEU A 125 -9.25 4.93 -7.91
N GLN A 126 -8.79 4.69 -6.68
CA GLN A 126 -8.61 3.33 -6.17
C GLN A 126 -9.93 2.83 -5.61
N GLU A 127 -10.55 1.91 -6.33
CA GLU A 127 -11.83 1.31 -5.96
C GLU A 127 -11.60 -0.15 -5.57
N CYS A 128 -12.36 -0.65 -4.59
CA CYS A 128 -12.32 -2.06 -4.21
C CYS A 128 -13.72 -2.47 -3.77
N THR A 129 -14.22 -3.58 -4.27
CA THR A 129 -15.42 -4.26 -3.81
C THR A 129 -15.00 -5.47 -2.98
N THR A 130 -15.63 -5.61 -1.81
CA THR A 130 -15.38 -6.70 -0.89
C THR A 130 -16.72 -7.39 -0.59
N ALA A 131 -16.71 -8.72 -0.51
CA ALA A 131 -17.84 -9.53 -0.08
C ALA A 131 -17.38 -10.53 0.99
N GLY A 132 -18.28 -10.84 1.93
CA GLY A 132 -18.10 -11.88 2.94
C GLY A 132 -19.29 -12.83 2.93
N PHE A 133 -19.01 -14.12 2.96
CA PHE A 133 -19.99 -15.19 3.02
C PHE A 133 -19.79 -15.94 4.34
N LEU A 134 -20.82 -15.91 5.19
CA LEU A 134 -20.77 -16.51 6.52
C LEU A 134 -20.97 -18.03 6.43
N ALA A 135 -20.52 -18.75 7.44
CA ALA A 135 -20.58 -20.21 7.52
C ALA A 135 -21.99 -20.77 7.26
N GLU A 136 -23.03 -20.09 7.75
CA GLU A 136 -24.43 -20.48 7.58
C GLU A 136 -24.93 -20.33 6.13
N SER A 137 -24.19 -19.59 5.29
CA SER A 137 -24.48 -19.37 3.88
C SER A 137 -23.68 -20.30 2.94
N MET A 138 -22.83 -21.18 3.49
CA MET A 138 -21.91 -22.03 2.73
C MET A 138 -22.16 -23.51 3.04
N ASP A 139 -22.27 -24.36 2.01
CA ASP A 139 -22.60 -25.79 2.16
C ASP A 139 -21.57 -26.60 2.98
N ASN A 140 -20.33 -26.10 3.08
CA ASN A 140 -19.23 -26.72 3.81
C ASN A 140 -18.99 -26.13 5.21
N GLY A 141 -19.74 -25.09 5.61
CA GLY A 141 -19.57 -24.41 6.89
C GLY A 141 -18.32 -23.51 6.99
N ASP A 142 -17.61 -23.27 5.88
CA ASP A 142 -16.47 -22.35 5.86
C ASP A 142 -16.92 -20.88 5.75
N VAL A 143 -16.07 -19.95 6.20
CA VAL A 143 -16.23 -18.52 5.92
C VAL A 143 -15.41 -18.15 4.70
N MET A 144 -16.00 -17.46 3.73
CA MET A 144 -15.31 -17.00 2.52
C MET A 144 -15.27 -15.47 2.46
N LEU A 145 -14.08 -14.93 2.23
CA LEU A 145 -13.90 -13.52 1.89
C LEU A 145 -13.49 -13.41 0.43
N ALA A 146 -14.08 -12.46 -0.29
CA ALA A 146 -13.77 -12.17 -1.68
C ALA A 146 -13.54 -10.68 -1.86
N GLN A 147 -12.59 -10.33 -2.72
CA GLN A 147 -12.27 -8.94 -3.04
C GLN A 147 -11.80 -8.82 -4.49
N ASN A 148 -12.30 -7.82 -5.22
CA ASN A 148 -11.57 -7.27 -6.36
C ASN A 148 -10.71 -6.09 -5.87
N TRP A 149 -9.55 -5.92 -6.49
CA TRP A 149 -8.64 -4.81 -6.19
C TRP A 149 -8.42 -3.99 -7.45
N ASP A 150 -9.14 -2.87 -7.55
CA ASP A 150 -8.99 -1.95 -8.66
C ASP A 150 -7.90 -0.93 -8.28
N MET A 151 -6.78 -0.98 -8.99
CA MET A 151 -5.57 -0.24 -8.66
C MET A 151 -5.10 0.64 -9.82
N SER A 152 -4.17 1.56 -9.54
CA SER A 152 -3.46 2.32 -10.58
C SER A 152 -2.94 1.37 -11.67
N ALA A 153 -2.98 1.84 -12.92
CA ALA A 153 -2.52 1.05 -14.05
C ALA A 153 -1.05 0.64 -13.89
N ASN A 154 -0.28 1.43 -13.13
CA ASN A 154 1.11 1.13 -12.81
C ASN A 154 1.29 -0.24 -12.15
N VAL A 155 0.40 -0.65 -11.26
CA VAL A 155 0.57 -1.93 -10.54
C VAL A 155 0.44 -3.12 -11.48
N PHE A 156 -0.45 -3.03 -12.46
CA PHE A 156 -0.54 -4.02 -13.52
C PHE A 156 0.63 -3.91 -14.51
N LEU A 157 0.92 -2.70 -15.01
CA LEU A 157 1.93 -2.48 -16.07
C LEU A 157 3.37 -2.74 -15.60
N LYS A 158 3.65 -2.51 -14.33
CA LYS A 158 4.95 -2.76 -13.68
C LYS A 158 4.96 -4.04 -12.86
N ASP A 159 3.85 -4.76 -12.84
CA ASP A 159 3.69 -6.01 -12.09
C ASP A 159 4.12 -5.83 -10.62
N THR A 160 3.70 -4.76 -9.94
CA THR A 160 4.21 -4.46 -8.58
C THR A 160 3.46 -5.21 -7.48
N ALA A 161 2.39 -5.94 -7.81
CA ALA A 161 1.70 -6.82 -6.88
C ALA A 161 2.48 -8.12 -6.63
N VAL A 162 2.47 -8.58 -5.38
CA VAL A 162 3.15 -9.80 -4.93
C VAL A 162 2.27 -10.58 -3.94
N TYR A 163 2.48 -11.90 -3.87
CA TYR A 163 2.00 -12.75 -2.79
C TYR A 163 3.13 -13.01 -1.81
N LEU A 164 2.86 -12.80 -0.52
CA LEU A 164 3.77 -13.08 0.58
C LEU A 164 3.25 -14.28 1.36
N GLU A 165 4.02 -15.36 1.41
CA GLU A 165 3.82 -16.47 2.35
C GLU A 165 4.79 -16.28 3.51
N ILE A 166 4.26 -15.88 4.66
CA ILE A 166 5.01 -15.40 5.81
C ILE A 166 5.02 -16.48 6.89
N HIS A 167 6.20 -16.95 7.26
CA HIS A 167 6.46 -17.86 8.37
C HIS A 167 7.23 -17.10 9.46
N PRO A 168 6.53 -16.52 10.45
CA PRO A 168 7.18 -15.83 11.56
C PRO A 168 8.14 -16.74 12.32
N ASP A 169 9.12 -16.15 13.01
CA ASP A 169 9.96 -16.93 13.91
C ASP A 169 9.11 -17.49 15.06
N PRO A 170 9.37 -18.72 15.55
CA PRO A 170 8.63 -19.28 16.68
C PRO A 170 8.63 -18.41 17.94
N SER A 171 9.62 -17.53 18.11
CA SER A 171 9.68 -16.58 19.23
C SER A 171 8.62 -15.48 19.21
N GLU A 172 7.96 -15.24 18.07
CA GLU A 172 6.93 -14.20 17.93
C GLU A 172 5.52 -14.70 18.30
N ASP A 173 5.30 -16.03 18.38
CA ASP A 173 3.98 -16.64 18.62
C ASP A 173 2.88 -16.12 17.66
N LEU A 174 3.25 -15.91 16.40
CA LEU A 174 2.37 -15.42 15.34
C LEU A 174 2.00 -16.54 14.34
N PRO A 175 0.77 -16.56 13.80
CA PRO A 175 0.36 -17.55 12.81
C PRO A 175 1.09 -17.34 11.48
N VAL A 176 1.19 -18.41 10.68
CA VAL A 176 1.61 -18.32 9.28
C VAL A 176 0.59 -17.49 8.52
N MET A 177 1.03 -16.59 7.66
CA MET A 177 0.15 -15.68 6.91
C MET A 177 0.36 -15.84 5.40
N PHE A 178 -0.71 -15.66 4.64
CA PHE A 178 -0.66 -15.52 3.19
C PHE A 178 -1.31 -14.20 2.79
N VAL A 179 -0.53 -13.27 2.24
CA VAL A 179 -0.91 -11.87 2.05
C VAL A 179 -0.61 -11.41 0.63
N THR A 180 -1.59 -10.80 -0.02
CA THR A 180 -1.40 -10.06 -1.27
C THR A 180 -1.12 -8.60 -0.93
N THR A 181 -0.12 -8.00 -1.58
CA THR A 181 0.27 -6.60 -1.35
C THR A 181 1.02 -6.02 -2.56
N GLU A 182 1.31 -4.73 -2.57
CA GLU A 182 2.37 -4.21 -3.44
C GLU A 182 3.75 -4.45 -2.82
N ALA A 183 4.74 -4.68 -3.67
CA ALA A 183 6.13 -4.87 -3.30
C ALA A 183 6.64 -3.73 -2.37
N GLY A 184 7.26 -4.12 -1.26
CA GLY A 184 7.78 -3.20 -0.25
C GLY A 184 6.78 -2.80 0.84
N GLN A 185 5.51 -3.22 0.75
CA GLN A 185 4.54 -3.04 1.82
C GLN A 185 4.47 -4.27 2.75
N LEU A 186 4.21 -4.07 4.05
CA LEU A 186 4.10 -5.17 5.02
C LEU A 186 2.90 -6.09 4.74
N GLY A 187 1.81 -5.55 4.20
CA GLY A 187 0.64 -6.34 3.86
C GLY A 187 -0.58 -5.49 3.52
N ARG A 188 -1.59 -6.13 2.91
CA ARG A 188 -2.85 -5.48 2.53
C ARG A 188 -4.07 -6.37 2.77
N SER A 189 -4.24 -7.41 1.96
CA SER A 189 -5.37 -8.35 2.04
C SER A 189 -4.84 -9.77 2.07
N GLY A 190 -5.42 -10.65 2.87
CA GLY A 190 -4.89 -12.00 3.08
C GLY A 190 -5.60 -12.77 4.17
N PHE A 191 -5.00 -13.86 4.59
CA PHE A 191 -5.50 -14.70 5.69
C PHE A 191 -4.33 -15.37 6.43
N ASN A 192 -4.61 -16.03 7.55
CA ASN A 192 -3.60 -16.70 8.35
C ASN A 192 -4.04 -18.11 8.81
N SER A 193 -3.08 -18.87 9.35
CA SER A 193 -3.30 -20.24 9.82
C SER A 193 -4.17 -20.35 11.07
N ALA A 194 -4.49 -19.22 11.72
CA ALA A 194 -5.46 -19.16 12.81
C ALA A 194 -6.91 -18.99 12.31
N GLY A 195 -7.12 -18.91 10.99
CA GLY A 195 -8.45 -18.79 10.38
C GLY A 195 -8.96 -17.34 10.26
N LEU A 196 -8.10 -16.33 10.48
CA LEU A 196 -8.49 -14.93 10.31
C LEU A 196 -8.21 -14.48 8.87
N GLY A 197 -9.23 -13.93 8.21
CA GLY A 197 -9.12 -13.28 6.91
C GLY A 197 -9.33 -11.77 6.99
N ARG A 198 -8.63 -11.02 6.14
CA ARG A 198 -8.74 -9.56 6.01
C ARG A 198 -8.76 -9.13 4.55
N THR A 199 -9.68 -8.24 4.24
CA THR A 199 -9.77 -7.52 2.96
C THR A 199 -9.72 -6.02 3.22
N THR A 200 -9.00 -5.27 2.38
CA THR A 200 -8.86 -3.82 2.54
C THR A 200 -9.54 -3.09 1.38
N THR A 201 -10.55 -2.27 1.67
CA THR A 201 -11.21 -1.38 0.70
C THR A 201 -10.85 0.07 1.01
N THR A 202 -10.54 0.85 -0.03
CA THR A 202 -10.34 2.30 0.10
C THR A 202 -11.69 2.98 0.29
N ILE A 203 -11.79 3.88 1.28
CA ILE A 203 -12.93 4.77 1.46
C ILE A 203 -12.44 6.22 1.35
N ALA A 204 -13.12 7.03 0.54
CA ALA A 204 -12.85 8.46 0.45
C ALA A 204 -13.80 9.20 1.40
N ASP A 205 -13.25 9.94 2.36
CA ASP A 205 -14.02 10.84 3.22
C ASP A 205 -13.55 12.29 3.05
N VAL A 206 -14.47 13.13 2.61
CA VAL A 206 -14.31 14.57 2.37
C VAL A 206 -14.25 15.37 3.69
N SER A 207 -14.61 14.76 4.83
CA SER A 207 -14.64 15.45 6.13
C SER A 207 -13.24 15.77 6.68
N CYS A 208 -12.22 15.01 6.29
CA CYS A 208 -10.83 15.22 6.72
C CYS A 208 -10.19 16.45 6.06
N GLU A 209 -10.72 16.93 4.93
CA GLU A 209 -10.19 18.09 4.19
C GLU A 209 -10.31 19.40 4.98
N LYS A 210 -11.40 19.58 5.75
CA LYS A 210 -11.66 20.82 6.50
C LYS A 210 -10.80 20.98 7.75
N ALA A 211 -10.25 19.89 8.29
CA ALA A 211 -9.42 19.93 9.49
C ALA A 211 -8.01 20.45 9.20
N ILE A 212 -7.48 20.18 8.00
CA ILE A 212 -6.12 20.55 7.61
C ILE A 212 -6.07 22.00 7.08
N SER A 213 -7.12 22.47 6.40
CA SER A 213 -7.21 23.85 5.91
C SER A 213 -7.38 24.91 7.02
N ALA A 214 -7.59 24.50 8.28
CA ALA A 214 -7.75 25.41 9.41
C ALA A 214 -6.43 25.70 10.15
N GLN A 215 -5.31 25.14 9.70
CA GLN A 215 -3.98 25.31 10.31
C GLN A 215 -2.98 26.08 9.42
N TYR A 216 -3.42 26.63 8.29
CA TYR A 216 -2.62 27.53 7.45
C TYR A 216 -3.38 28.81 7.13
#